data_AF-A0A1G1JEC5-F1
#
_entry.id   AF-A0A1G1JEC5-F1
#
_cell.length_a   1.000
_cell.length_b   1.000
_cell.length_c   1.000
_cell.angle_alpha   90.00
_cell.angle_beta   90.00
_cell.angle_gamma   90.00
#
_symmetry.space_group_name_H-M   'P 1'
#
loop_
_entity.id
_entity.type
_entity.pdbx_description
1 polymer ?
#
loop_
_entity_poly.entity_id
_entity_poly.type
_entity_poly.pdbx_seq_one_letter_code
_entity_poly.pdbx_strand_id
1 'polypeptide(L)'
;MSEFIGRDRKARRAYGFDEIALVPGEFTLNPDEVDISLHLGDRKFEIPFLASAMDGVVDPKFAIAMGKLGGIAVLNLEGIYVRYRDYQGILNDISKASVEDATHLVQKLYVEPIKEELIAERIREIKKAGVPCVVSSIPQRAEKFGKIAQDAGADLFVVQSTVTTVRHISSAYKVVDFHDFCKQMKIPVILGNCVTYKVALELAETGCAGLLVGIGPGSACTTRGVLGLGVPQVTAIADCAAAREVYLKKTGRRVAIIADGGMSTGGDICKSFACGADAVMVGSAFARTSEAPGKGFHWGMATPHANLPRGTRIKVGTTGTLEEILYGPAKLDDGTQNLVGALRTCMGNIGAKNIQEMQLTEIVIAPAIRTEGKLFQAAQRVGMGK
;
A
#
# COMPACT_ATOMS: atom_id res chain seq x y z
N MET A 1 -25.04 -10.07 -4.34
CA MET A 1 -26.34 -10.28 -3.68
C MET A 1 -26.26 -9.76 -2.24
N SER A 2 -27.31 -9.11 -1.73
CA SER A 2 -27.39 -8.70 -0.33
C SER A 2 -28.10 -9.77 0.49
N GLU A 3 -27.53 -10.15 1.63
CA GLU A 3 -28.11 -11.03 2.65
C GLU A 3 -28.85 -10.19 3.71
N PHE A 4 -29.73 -10.79 4.50
CA PHE A 4 -30.35 -10.14 5.66
C PHE A 4 -29.66 -10.60 6.94
N ILE A 5 -29.19 -9.65 7.75
CA ILE A 5 -28.64 -9.92 9.10
C ILE A 5 -29.77 -10.02 10.14
N GLY A 6 -30.83 -9.26 9.95
CA GLY A 6 -32.01 -9.24 10.80
C GLY A 6 -33.20 -8.64 10.04
N ARG A 7 -34.34 -8.53 10.72
CA ARG A 7 -35.53 -7.86 10.15
C ARG A 7 -35.15 -6.47 9.66
N ASP A 8 -35.45 -6.19 8.39
CA ASP A 8 -35.17 -4.92 7.69
C ASP A 8 -33.70 -4.46 7.66
N ARG A 9 -32.75 -5.35 7.99
CA ARG A 9 -31.31 -5.04 7.94
C ARG A 9 -30.59 -5.92 6.95
N LYS A 10 -30.25 -5.33 5.80
CA LYS A 10 -29.43 -5.98 4.77
C LYS A 10 -27.94 -5.79 5.03
N ALA A 11 -27.16 -6.80 4.66
CA ALA A 11 -25.72 -6.71 4.52
C ALA A 11 -25.28 -7.27 3.18
N ARG A 12 -24.15 -6.79 2.71
CA ARG A 12 -23.53 -7.27 1.49
C ARG A 12 -22.40 -8.21 1.88
N ARG A 13 -22.35 -9.40 1.27
CA ARG A 13 -21.19 -10.28 1.34
C ARG A 13 -20.01 -9.62 0.63
N ALA A 14 -18.85 -9.66 1.28
CA ALA A 14 -17.57 -9.20 0.75
C ALA A 14 -16.51 -10.27 1.00
N TYR A 15 -15.45 -10.25 0.20
CA TYR A 15 -14.44 -11.30 0.09
C TYR A 15 -13.03 -10.75 0.33
N GLY A 16 -12.20 -11.53 1.03
CA GLY A 16 -10.76 -11.34 1.14
C GLY A 16 -9.96 -12.21 0.16
N PHE A 17 -8.63 -12.10 0.20
CA PHE A 17 -7.74 -12.89 -0.67
C PHE A 17 -7.84 -14.40 -0.41
N ASP A 18 -8.15 -14.79 0.82
CA ASP A 18 -8.25 -16.18 1.25
C ASP A 18 -9.57 -16.86 0.86
N GLU A 19 -10.47 -16.13 0.20
CA GLU A 19 -11.77 -16.64 -0.24
C GLU A 19 -11.87 -16.78 -1.77
N ILE A 20 -10.80 -16.46 -2.51
CA ILE A 20 -10.80 -16.51 -3.98
C ILE A 20 -9.56 -17.21 -4.54
N ALA A 21 -9.69 -17.67 -5.79
CA ALA A 21 -8.60 -18.21 -6.61
C ALA A 21 -8.65 -17.63 -8.03
N LEU A 22 -7.52 -17.62 -8.73
CA LEU A 22 -7.43 -17.26 -10.14
C LEU A 22 -7.48 -18.55 -10.98
N VAL A 23 -8.26 -18.54 -12.04
CA VAL A 23 -8.35 -19.68 -12.97
C VAL A 23 -7.23 -19.56 -14.02
N PRO A 24 -6.47 -20.64 -14.30
CA PRO A 24 -5.51 -20.66 -15.40
C PRO A 24 -6.15 -20.31 -16.74
N GLY A 25 -5.37 -19.70 -17.62
CA GLY A 25 -5.84 -19.26 -18.93
C GLY A 25 -5.92 -20.40 -19.94
N GLU A 26 -6.49 -20.11 -21.11
CA GLU A 26 -6.57 -21.08 -22.22
C GLU A 26 -5.19 -21.39 -22.84
N PHE A 27 -4.23 -20.49 -22.68
CA PHE A 27 -2.83 -20.65 -23.09
C PHE A 27 -1.89 -20.05 -22.05
N THR A 28 -0.62 -20.45 -22.09
CA THR A 28 0.42 -19.91 -21.23
C THR A 28 1.40 -19.02 -22.00
N LEU A 29 2.02 -18.09 -21.29
CA LEU A 29 3.10 -17.24 -21.78
C LEU A 29 4.37 -17.50 -20.99
N ASN A 30 5.53 -17.27 -21.61
CA ASN A 30 6.78 -17.19 -20.86
C ASN A 30 6.69 -15.97 -19.90
N PRO A 31 6.93 -16.15 -18.58
CA PRO A 31 6.93 -15.05 -17.61
C PRO A 31 7.84 -13.88 -17.98
N ASP A 32 8.89 -14.08 -18.78
CA ASP A 32 9.78 -13.00 -19.23
C ASP A 32 9.18 -12.11 -20.33
N GLU A 33 8.08 -12.53 -20.95
CA GLU A 33 7.40 -11.82 -22.05
C GLU A 33 6.24 -10.93 -21.57
N VAL A 34 5.97 -10.87 -20.26
CA VAL A 34 4.86 -10.09 -19.70
C VAL A 34 5.30 -8.69 -19.26
N ASP A 35 4.50 -7.68 -19.58
CA ASP A 35 4.71 -6.29 -19.16
C ASP A 35 3.96 -6.00 -17.85
N ILE A 36 4.72 -5.68 -16.81
CA ILE A 36 4.19 -5.29 -15.49
C ILE A 36 4.38 -3.80 -15.20
N SER A 37 4.79 -3.01 -16.18
CA SER A 37 5.08 -1.60 -15.98
C SER A 37 3.85 -0.81 -15.54
N LEU A 38 4.08 0.20 -14.70
CA LEU A 38 3.04 1.03 -14.10
C LEU A 38 3.16 2.46 -14.63
N HIS A 39 2.02 3.06 -14.95
CA HIS A 39 1.93 4.49 -15.23
C HIS A 39 1.16 5.21 -14.12
N LEU A 40 1.76 6.25 -13.55
CA LEU A 40 1.13 7.15 -12.57
C LEU A 40 1.23 8.58 -13.09
N GLY A 41 0.16 9.05 -13.74
CA GLY A 41 0.19 10.31 -14.48
C GLY A 41 1.12 10.19 -15.69
N ASP A 42 2.11 11.06 -15.75
CA ASP A 42 3.14 11.10 -16.80
C ASP A 42 4.39 10.27 -16.46
N ARG A 43 4.42 9.60 -15.29
CA ARG A 43 5.55 8.80 -14.83
C ARG A 43 5.35 7.32 -15.11
N LYS A 44 6.34 6.70 -15.75
CA LYS A 44 6.45 5.24 -15.93
C LYS A 44 7.37 4.65 -14.86
N PHE A 45 6.97 3.50 -14.32
CA PHE A 45 7.75 2.67 -13.40
C PHE A 45 7.87 1.25 -13.97
N GLU A 46 9.02 0.62 -13.77
CA GLU A 46 9.32 -0.71 -14.33
C GLU A 46 8.54 -1.82 -13.62
N ILE A 47 8.24 -1.63 -12.33
CA ILE A 47 7.47 -2.60 -11.54
C ILE A 47 6.35 -1.92 -10.75
N PRO A 48 5.23 -2.61 -10.49
CA PRO A 48 4.03 -2.02 -9.89
C PRO A 48 4.00 -2.15 -8.36
N PHE A 49 5.15 -1.98 -7.70
CA PHE A 49 5.31 -2.19 -6.25
C PHE A 49 5.72 -0.91 -5.52
N LEU A 50 4.87 -0.49 -4.58
CA LEU A 50 5.10 0.63 -3.68
C LEU A 50 5.38 0.11 -2.26
N ALA A 51 6.47 0.56 -1.65
CA ALA A 51 6.68 0.39 -0.22
C ALA A 51 5.88 1.44 0.57
N SER A 52 5.12 0.98 1.56
CA SER A 52 4.16 1.80 2.30
C SER A 52 4.84 2.89 3.14
N ALA A 53 4.17 4.06 3.22
CA ALA A 53 4.64 5.25 3.92
C ALA A 53 4.62 5.09 5.44
N MET A 54 5.50 4.24 5.96
CA MET A 54 5.59 3.89 7.38
C MET A 54 7.06 3.91 7.80
N ASP A 55 7.36 4.51 8.94
CA ASP A 55 8.76 4.76 9.34
C ASP A 55 9.53 3.49 9.72
N GLY A 56 8.84 2.38 9.97
CA GLY A 56 9.45 1.06 10.11
C GLY A 56 9.79 0.39 8.77
N VAL A 57 9.37 0.97 7.64
CA VAL A 57 9.53 0.41 6.29
C VAL A 57 10.39 1.32 5.42
N VAL A 58 10.04 2.60 5.32
CA VAL A 58 10.68 3.54 4.39
C VAL A 58 11.36 4.66 5.16
N ASP A 59 12.69 4.66 5.15
CA ASP A 59 13.52 5.83 5.40
C ASP A 59 14.22 6.27 4.07
N PRO A 60 15.00 7.37 4.06
CA PRO A 60 15.73 7.79 2.86
C PRO A 60 16.64 6.70 2.26
N LYS A 61 17.33 5.90 3.09
CA LYS A 61 18.22 4.84 2.63
C LYS A 61 17.45 3.71 1.94
N PHE A 62 16.36 3.26 2.54
CA PHE A 62 15.47 2.28 1.95
C PHE A 62 14.87 2.79 0.63
N ALA A 63 14.45 4.07 0.58
CA ALA A 63 13.89 4.65 -0.62
C ALA A 63 14.89 4.65 -1.79
N ILE A 64 16.16 4.94 -1.50
CA ILE A 64 17.25 4.85 -2.48
C ILE A 64 17.44 3.41 -2.96
N ALA A 65 17.47 2.43 -2.05
CA ALA A 65 17.63 1.01 -2.41
C ALA A 65 16.46 0.51 -3.27
N MET A 66 15.22 0.80 -2.89
CA MET A 66 14.01 0.43 -3.63
C MET A 66 13.98 1.07 -5.01
N GLY A 67 14.34 2.35 -5.12
CA GLY A 67 14.36 3.07 -6.39
C GLY A 67 15.41 2.53 -7.36
N LYS A 68 16.58 2.09 -6.88
CA LYS A 68 17.61 1.43 -7.72
C LYS A 68 17.16 0.10 -8.30
N LEU A 69 16.21 -0.56 -7.63
CA LEU A 69 15.60 -1.82 -8.06
C LEU A 69 14.36 -1.60 -8.95
N GLY A 70 14.07 -0.36 -9.34
CA GLY A 70 12.92 0.00 -10.19
C GLY A 70 11.58 0.10 -9.45
N GLY A 71 11.56 -0.18 -8.15
CA GLY A 71 10.38 -0.04 -7.30
C GLY A 71 10.15 1.38 -6.81
N ILE A 72 9.03 1.58 -6.12
CA ILE A 72 8.65 2.87 -5.53
C ILE A 72 8.70 2.76 -4.01
N ALA A 73 9.26 3.75 -3.34
CA ALA A 73 9.17 3.87 -1.89
C ALA A 73 8.54 5.22 -1.52
N VAL A 74 7.51 5.17 -0.68
CA VAL A 74 6.78 6.38 -0.26
C VAL A 74 7.30 6.84 1.09
N LEU A 75 7.91 8.01 1.16
CA LEU A 75 8.41 8.60 2.39
C LEU A 75 7.29 9.40 3.09
N ASN A 76 6.95 9.06 4.33
CA ASN A 76 5.94 9.74 5.14
C ASN A 76 6.47 11.07 5.78
N LEU A 77 5.99 12.20 5.27
CA LEU A 77 6.41 13.55 5.70
C LEU A 77 5.88 13.98 7.07
N GLU A 78 5.35 13.05 7.87
CA GLU A 78 4.96 13.26 9.25
C GLU A 78 5.62 12.30 10.23
N GLY A 79 6.55 11.51 9.72
CA GLY A 79 7.29 10.49 10.45
C GLY A 79 8.49 11.01 11.23
N ILE A 80 9.26 10.05 11.75
CA ILE A 80 10.43 10.26 12.59
C ILE A 80 11.57 10.97 11.83
N TYR A 81 11.81 10.66 10.55
CA TYR A 81 12.93 11.23 9.77
C TYR A 81 12.77 12.71 9.38
N VAL A 82 11.59 13.30 9.60
CA VAL A 82 11.35 14.76 9.47
C VAL A 82 11.12 15.44 10.83
N ARG A 83 11.21 14.70 11.93
CA ARG A 83 11.17 15.24 13.31
C ARG A 83 12.56 15.24 13.94
N TYR A 84 13.39 14.25 13.59
CA TYR A 84 14.72 14.07 14.14
C TYR A 84 15.77 14.05 13.02
N ARG A 85 16.85 14.82 13.20
CA ARG A 85 17.98 14.80 12.27
C ARG A 85 18.73 13.47 12.36
N ASP A 86 19.00 13.02 13.57
CA ASP A 86 19.43 11.64 13.88
C ASP A 86 18.22 10.76 14.18
N TYR A 87 17.54 10.32 13.12
CA TYR A 87 16.35 9.47 13.23
C TYR A 87 16.70 8.00 13.48
N GLN A 88 17.93 7.57 13.22
CA GLN A 88 18.32 6.16 13.31
C GLN A 88 18.35 5.67 14.76
N GLY A 89 18.83 6.49 15.69
CA GLY A 89 18.74 6.21 17.13
C GLY A 89 17.29 6.01 17.57
N ILE A 90 16.40 6.91 17.15
CA ILE A 90 14.98 6.89 17.50
C ILE A 90 14.27 5.63 16.98
N LEU A 91 14.50 5.26 15.71
CA LEU A 91 13.93 4.03 15.13
C LEU A 91 14.49 2.78 15.81
N ASN A 92 15.77 2.80 16.19
CA ASN A 92 16.38 1.72 16.95
C ASN A 92 15.73 1.55 18.34
N ASP A 93 15.36 2.64 19.01
CA ASP A 93 14.68 2.58 20.31
C ASP A 93 13.28 1.98 20.18
N ILE A 94 12.52 2.40 19.15
CA ILE A 94 11.19 1.80 18.84
C ILE A 94 11.31 0.30 18.55
N SER A 95 12.33 -0.12 17.80
CA SER A 95 12.54 -1.53 17.48
C SER A 95 12.83 -2.39 18.72
N LYS A 96 13.54 -1.83 19.71
CA LYS A 96 13.95 -2.53 20.95
C LYS A 96 12.92 -2.45 22.07
N ALA A 97 11.90 -1.61 21.93
CA ALA A 97 10.84 -1.49 22.92
C ALA A 97 10.18 -2.84 23.22
N SER A 98 9.72 -3.01 24.46
CA SER A 98 8.87 -4.12 24.86
C SER A 98 7.52 -4.07 24.12
N VAL A 99 6.70 -5.11 24.22
CA VAL A 99 5.35 -5.08 23.61
C VAL A 99 4.48 -4.06 24.35
N GLU A 100 4.64 -4.00 25.66
CA GLU A 100 3.90 -3.18 26.61
C GLU A 100 4.21 -1.69 26.42
N ASP A 101 5.48 -1.33 26.21
CA ASP A 101 5.91 0.07 26.13
C ASP A 101 5.87 0.65 24.71
N ALA A 102 5.80 -0.20 23.68
CA ALA A 102 5.95 0.22 22.28
C ALA A 102 4.97 1.32 21.88
N THR A 103 3.69 1.16 22.21
CA THR A 103 2.66 2.15 21.85
C THR A 103 2.93 3.49 22.51
N HIS A 104 3.21 3.48 23.81
CA HIS A 104 3.48 4.70 24.58
C HIS A 104 4.76 5.40 24.09
N LEU A 105 5.82 4.64 23.80
CA LEU A 105 7.06 5.17 23.25
C LEU A 105 6.83 5.82 21.87
N VAL A 106 6.12 5.14 20.97
CA VAL A 106 5.78 5.67 19.64
C VAL A 106 4.94 6.94 19.78
N GLN A 107 3.90 6.96 20.62
CA GLN A 107 3.12 8.18 20.86
C GLN A 107 4.00 9.34 21.34
N LYS A 108 4.87 9.11 22.33
CA LYS A 108 5.79 10.11 22.87
C LYS A 108 6.73 10.68 21.81
N LEU A 109 7.34 9.83 20.99
CA LEU A 109 8.33 10.24 19.98
C LEU A 109 7.72 11.02 18.82
N TYR A 110 6.44 10.80 18.49
CA TYR A 110 5.76 11.51 17.40
C TYR A 110 5.17 12.87 17.84
N VAL A 111 5.28 13.25 19.11
CA VAL A 111 4.89 14.60 19.59
C VAL A 111 5.89 15.67 19.13
N GLU A 112 7.18 15.32 18.96
CA GLU A 112 8.22 16.25 18.50
C GLU A 112 7.78 16.95 17.21
N PRO A 113 7.78 18.28 17.11
CA PRO A 113 7.32 19.00 15.93
C PRO A 113 8.03 18.58 14.65
N ILE A 114 7.29 18.60 13.53
CA ILE A 114 7.87 18.36 12.20
C ILE A 114 8.73 19.57 11.82
N LYS A 115 9.95 19.28 11.36
CA LYS A 115 10.95 20.24 10.90
C LYS A 115 10.90 20.30 9.38
N GLU A 116 10.32 21.36 8.85
CA GLU A 116 10.06 21.53 7.40
C GLU A 116 11.35 21.53 6.57
N GLU A 117 12.45 22.01 7.13
CA GLU A 117 13.77 21.94 6.51
C GLU A 117 14.22 20.50 6.28
N LEU A 118 13.85 19.57 7.17
CA LEU A 118 14.16 18.14 7.01
C LEU A 118 13.35 17.50 5.90
N ILE A 119 12.11 17.95 5.62
CA ILE A 119 11.33 17.47 4.46
C ILE A 119 12.13 17.67 3.18
N ALA A 120 12.58 18.91 2.94
CA ALA A 120 13.34 19.25 1.75
C ALA A 120 14.71 18.56 1.71
N GLU A 121 15.38 18.42 2.86
CA GLU A 121 16.66 17.70 2.98
C GLU A 121 16.51 16.22 2.58
N ARG A 122 15.51 15.50 3.10
CA ARG A 122 15.29 14.07 2.79
C ARG A 122 14.93 13.84 1.34
N ILE A 123 14.11 14.72 0.76
CA ILE A 123 13.76 14.63 -0.66
C ILE A 123 15.00 14.80 -1.54
N ARG A 124 15.83 15.82 -1.26
CA ARG A 124 17.08 16.05 -2.01
C ARG A 124 18.08 14.91 -1.83
N GLU A 125 18.14 14.29 -0.65
CA GLU A 125 18.96 13.10 -0.39
C GLU A 125 18.59 11.95 -1.33
N ILE A 126 17.30 11.63 -1.45
CA ILE A 126 16.80 10.58 -2.36
C ILE A 126 17.05 10.98 -3.82
N LYS A 127 16.72 12.22 -4.21
CA LYS A 127 16.87 12.69 -5.60
C LYS A 127 18.33 12.73 -6.05
N LYS A 128 19.28 13.05 -5.16
CA LYS A 128 20.72 13.04 -5.45
C LYS A 128 21.22 11.64 -5.85
N ALA A 129 20.56 10.58 -5.39
CA ALA A 129 20.88 9.21 -5.78
C ALA A 129 20.34 8.82 -7.17
N GLY A 130 19.63 9.73 -7.87
CA GLY A 130 19.14 9.50 -9.24
C GLY A 130 17.91 8.60 -9.33
N VAL A 131 17.20 8.37 -8.22
CA VAL A 131 16.00 7.52 -8.17
C VAL A 131 14.71 8.34 -8.01
N PRO A 132 13.52 7.75 -8.26
CA PRO A 132 12.25 8.40 -7.96
C PRO A 132 12.09 8.71 -6.47
N CYS A 133 11.57 9.89 -6.15
CA CYS A 133 11.20 10.28 -4.79
C CYS A 133 9.70 10.47 -4.69
N VAL A 134 9.03 9.60 -3.94
CA VAL A 134 7.59 9.68 -3.67
C VAL A 134 7.39 9.95 -2.19
N VAL A 135 6.47 10.85 -1.87
CA VAL A 135 6.26 11.30 -0.48
C VAL A 135 4.78 11.28 -0.11
N SER A 136 4.46 11.17 1.17
CA SER A 136 3.09 11.11 1.70
C SER A 136 2.85 12.10 2.82
N SER A 137 1.63 12.62 2.93
CA SER A 137 1.13 13.37 4.09
C SER A 137 -0.36 13.17 4.29
N ILE A 138 -0.86 13.48 5.48
CA ILE A 138 -2.30 13.56 5.76
C ILE A 138 -2.93 14.77 5.05
N PRO A 139 -4.24 14.73 4.76
CA PRO A 139 -4.95 15.83 4.12
C PRO A 139 -4.70 17.19 4.76
N GLN A 140 -4.68 17.28 6.09
CA GLN A 140 -4.54 18.54 6.84
C GLN A 140 -3.22 19.28 6.55
N ARG A 141 -2.19 18.59 6.07
CA ARG A 141 -0.88 19.18 5.74
C ARG A 141 -0.57 19.16 4.24
N ALA A 142 -1.45 18.58 3.42
CA ALA A 142 -1.19 18.30 2.02
C ALA A 142 -0.82 19.55 1.20
N GLU A 143 -1.57 20.67 1.34
CA GLU A 143 -1.26 21.91 0.62
C GLU A 143 0.16 22.42 0.93
N LYS A 144 0.51 22.46 2.21
CA LYS A 144 1.80 22.99 2.68
C LYS A 144 2.96 22.06 2.31
N PHE A 145 2.81 20.77 2.62
CA PHE A 145 3.88 19.79 2.40
C PHE A 145 4.01 19.43 0.92
N GLY A 146 2.91 19.49 0.16
CA GLY A 146 2.91 19.35 -1.30
C GLY A 146 3.77 20.41 -1.96
N LYS A 147 3.63 21.69 -1.55
CA LYS A 147 4.47 22.78 -2.03
C LYS A 147 5.95 22.55 -1.72
N ILE A 148 6.30 22.26 -0.47
CA ILE A 148 7.69 21.98 -0.06
C ILE A 148 8.25 20.80 -0.86
N ALA A 149 7.47 19.74 -1.04
CA ALA A 149 7.91 18.53 -1.71
C ALA A 149 8.19 18.73 -3.20
N GLN A 150 7.29 19.38 -3.93
CA GLN A 150 7.52 19.65 -5.36
C GLN A 150 8.68 20.63 -5.56
N ASP A 151 8.84 21.63 -4.69
CA ASP A 151 9.94 22.59 -4.76
C ASP A 151 11.30 21.91 -4.44
N ALA A 152 11.29 20.87 -3.61
CA ALA A 152 12.46 20.03 -3.32
C ALA A 152 12.74 18.96 -4.40
N GLY A 153 11.81 18.76 -5.36
CA GLY A 153 11.97 17.87 -6.49
C GLY A 153 11.38 16.46 -6.32
N ALA A 154 10.40 16.28 -5.44
CA ALA A 154 9.62 15.03 -5.38
C ALA A 154 8.94 14.74 -6.74
N ASP A 155 8.83 13.46 -7.11
CA ASP A 155 8.25 13.04 -8.39
C ASP A 155 6.75 12.75 -8.31
N LEU A 156 6.26 12.31 -7.14
CA LEU A 156 4.83 12.11 -6.86
C LEU A 156 4.51 12.49 -5.42
N PHE A 157 3.25 12.90 -5.20
CA PHE A 157 2.74 13.22 -3.87
C PHE A 157 1.53 12.36 -3.52
N VAL A 158 1.55 11.76 -2.33
CA VAL A 158 0.47 10.94 -1.80
C VAL A 158 -0.23 11.73 -0.70
N VAL A 159 -1.56 11.86 -0.81
CA VAL A 159 -2.40 12.28 0.31
C VAL A 159 -3.05 11.04 0.89
N GLN A 160 -2.63 10.66 2.09
CA GLN A 160 -3.04 9.42 2.73
C GLN A 160 -3.71 9.68 4.08
N SER A 161 -4.86 9.06 4.31
CA SER A 161 -5.50 8.94 5.61
C SER A 161 -6.19 7.58 5.73
N THR A 162 -6.63 7.20 6.93
CA THR A 162 -7.36 5.93 7.08
C THR A 162 -8.65 5.90 6.26
N VAL A 163 -9.36 7.03 6.16
CA VAL A 163 -10.61 7.14 5.40
C VAL A 163 -10.63 8.51 4.74
N THR A 164 -10.59 8.53 3.42
CA THR A 164 -10.54 9.77 2.64
C THR A 164 -11.78 9.89 1.77
N THR A 165 -12.40 11.06 1.83
CA THR A 165 -13.54 11.47 0.99
C THR A 165 -13.28 12.87 0.44
N VAL A 166 -13.82 13.19 -0.73
CA VAL A 166 -13.77 14.57 -1.26
C VAL A 166 -14.51 15.54 -0.33
N ARG A 167 -15.66 15.10 0.18
CA ARG A 167 -16.46 15.86 1.14
C ARG A 167 -16.01 15.52 2.56
N HIS A 168 -15.21 16.40 3.15
CA HIS A 168 -14.86 16.38 4.57
C HIS A 168 -15.38 17.65 5.24
N ILE A 169 -15.96 17.51 6.44
CA ILE A 169 -16.61 18.62 7.14
C ILE A 169 -15.89 18.85 8.46
N SER A 170 -15.41 20.06 8.67
CA SER A 170 -14.76 20.47 9.91
C SER A 170 -14.99 21.96 10.15
N SER A 171 -15.30 22.30 11.40
CA SER A 171 -15.24 23.69 11.90
C SER A 171 -13.94 24.00 12.65
N ALA A 172 -13.13 22.98 12.94
CA ALA A 172 -11.92 23.12 13.76
C ALA A 172 -10.66 23.48 12.94
N TYR A 173 -10.68 23.26 11.63
CA TYR A 173 -9.54 23.52 10.75
C TYR A 173 -9.99 23.64 9.28
N LYS A 174 -9.13 24.26 8.46
CA LYS A 174 -9.34 24.35 7.01
C LYS A 174 -9.30 22.96 6.38
N VAL A 175 -10.35 22.63 5.62
CA VAL A 175 -10.42 21.41 4.82
C VAL A 175 -9.72 21.65 3.49
N VAL A 176 -8.93 20.67 3.04
CA VAL A 176 -8.30 20.72 1.72
C VAL A 176 -9.34 20.40 0.64
N ASP A 177 -9.42 21.27 -0.36
CA ASP A 177 -10.17 20.99 -1.58
C ASP A 177 -9.30 20.14 -2.51
N PHE A 178 -9.67 18.88 -2.73
CA PHE A 178 -8.88 17.98 -3.56
C PHE A 178 -8.93 18.32 -5.05
N HIS A 179 -9.97 18.98 -5.57
CA HIS A 179 -10.00 19.42 -6.96
C HIS A 179 -8.96 20.53 -7.17
N ASP A 180 -8.99 21.55 -6.33
CA ASP A 180 -8.03 22.65 -6.40
C ASP A 180 -6.60 22.17 -6.11
N PHE A 181 -6.42 21.31 -5.11
CA PHE A 181 -5.12 20.75 -4.77
C PHE A 181 -4.52 19.96 -5.94
N CYS A 182 -5.26 19.02 -6.54
CA CYS A 182 -4.76 18.23 -7.68
C CYS A 182 -4.47 19.12 -8.90
N LYS A 183 -5.23 20.20 -9.10
CA LYS A 183 -5.00 21.15 -10.20
C LYS A 183 -3.77 22.04 -9.99
N GLN A 184 -3.45 22.40 -8.74
CA GLN A 184 -2.33 23.27 -8.41
C GLN A 184 -0.99 22.52 -8.34
N MET A 185 -1.00 21.23 -7.99
CA MET A 185 0.20 20.40 -7.92
C MET A 185 0.80 20.18 -9.31
N LYS A 186 2.11 20.38 -9.44
CA LYS A 186 2.85 20.16 -10.71
C LYS A 186 3.26 18.70 -10.93
N ILE A 187 3.13 17.88 -9.89
CA ILE A 187 3.51 16.47 -9.88
C ILE A 187 2.26 15.61 -9.66
N PRO A 188 2.22 14.37 -10.18
CA PRO A 188 1.08 13.47 -9.99
C PRO A 188 0.71 13.28 -8.52
N VAL A 189 -0.58 13.39 -8.22
CA VAL A 189 -1.15 13.20 -6.87
C VAL A 189 -1.86 11.86 -6.77
N ILE A 190 -1.57 11.09 -5.73
CA ILE A 190 -2.31 9.89 -5.34
C ILE A 190 -3.17 10.23 -4.11
N LEU A 191 -4.44 9.84 -4.11
CA LEU A 191 -5.36 10.10 -2.99
C LEU A 191 -5.80 8.79 -2.34
N GLY A 192 -5.91 8.77 -1.02
CA GLY A 192 -6.51 7.63 -0.34
C GLY A 192 -6.51 7.72 1.18
N ASN A 193 -7.07 6.73 1.89
CA ASN A 193 -7.61 5.49 1.33
C ASN A 193 -9.14 5.55 1.13
N CYS A 194 -9.65 4.83 0.13
CA CYS A 194 -11.08 4.60 -0.07
C CYS A 194 -11.39 3.12 -0.31
N VAL A 195 -12.65 2.70 -0.15
CA VAL A 195 -13.09 1.29 -0.35
C VAL A 195 -14.47 1.14 -0.98
N THR A 196 -15.11 2.25 -1.37
CA THR A 196 -16.47 2.22 -1.92
C THR A 196 -16.48 2.84 -3.31
N TYR A 197 -17.29 2.26 -4.20
CA TYR A 197 -17.47 2.72 -5.57
C TYR A 197 -17.69 4.24 -5.66
N LYS A 198 -18.65 4.78 -4.89
CA LYS A 198 -19.03 6.20 -4.98
C LYS A 198 -17.89 7.14 -4.57
N VAL A 199 -17.19 6.80 -3.49
CA VAL A 199 -16.06 7.61 -3.00
C VAL A 199 -14.89 7.53 -3.98
N ALA A 200 -14.60 6.35 -4.54
CA ALA A 200 -13.55 6.19 -5.54
C ALA A 200 -13.84 7.01 -6.81
N LEU A 201 -15.10 7.01 -7.28
CA LEU A 201 -15.51 7.82 -8.43
C LEU A 201 -15.32 9.32 -8.17
N GLU A 202 -15.77 9.82 -7.01
CA GLU A 202 -15.61 11.23 -6.64
C GLU A 202 -14.13 11.63 -6.51
N LEU A 203 -13.30 10.76 -5.92
CA LEU A 203 -11.86 11.01 -5.83
C LEU A 203 -11.19 10.99 -7.21
N ALA A 204 -11.60 10.10 -8.13
CA ALA A 204 -11.11 10.12 -9.51
C ALA A 204 -11.46 11.43 -10.23
N GLU A 205 -12.66 11.98 -9.98
CA GLU A 205 -13.11 13.26 -10.55
C GLU A 205 -12.31 14.48 -10.06
N THR A 206 -11.51 14.36 -8.99
CA THR A 206 -10.57 15.41 -8.55
C THR A 206 -9.42 15.64 -9.53
N GLY A 207 -9.16 14.67 -10.42
CA GLY A 207 -8.02 14.71 -11.32
C GLY A 207 -6.74 14.12 -10.74
N CYS A 208 -6.82 13.33 -9.66
CA CYS A 208 -5.70 12.54 -9.15
C CYS A 208 -5.18 11.51 -10.17
N ALA A 209 -3.91 11.10 -10.03
CA ALA A 209 -3.27 10.10 -10.87
C ALA A 209 -3.54 8.65 -10.41
N GLY A 210 -3.82 8.47 -9.11
CA GLY A 210 -4.13 7.16 -8.55
C GLY A 210 -4.91 7.23 -7.24
N LEU A 211 -5.50 6.11 -6.86
CA LEU A 211 -6.26 5.92 -5.64
C LEU A 211 -5.65 4.81 -4.79
N LEU A 212 -5.40 5.07 -3.51
CA LEU A 212 -5.11 3.99 -2.55
C LEU A 212 -6.41 3.34 -2.09
N VAL A 213 -6.48 2.03 -2.22
CA VAL A 213 -7.67 1.23 -1.88
C VAL A 213 -7.34 0.29 -0.74
N GLY A 214 -8.02 0.47 0.40
CA GLY A 214 -7.90 -0.42 1.55
C GLY A 214 -8.12 0.27 2.89
N ILE A 215 -9.05 -0.25 3.71
CA ILE A 215 -9.33 0.25 5.06
C ILE A 215 -9.37 -0.93 6.03
N GLY A 216 -8.36 -0.97 6.90
CA GLY A 216 -8.17 -2.03 7.90
C GLY A 216 -7.50 -3.35 7.50
N PRO A 217 -7.07 -3.63 6.24
CA PRO A 217 -6.47 -4.94 5.93
C PRO A 217 -4.98 -5.03 6.28
N GLY A 218 -4.31 -3.90 6.55
CA GLY A 218 -2.88 -3.87 6.86
C GLY A 218 -2.54 -4.61 8.16
N SER A 219 -1.43 -5.35 8.18
CA SER A 219 -1.06 -6.23 9.30
C SER A 219 -0.80 -5.49 10.62
N ALA A 220 -0.33 -4.24 10.55
CA ALA A 220 -0.12 -3.39 11.72
C ALA A 220 -1.34 -2.51 12.06
N CYS A 221 -2.43 -2.58 11.28
CA CYS A 221 -3.62 -1.76 11.46
C CYS A 221 -4.62 -2.45 12.38
N THR A 222 -5.19 -1.71 13.33
CA THR A 222 -6.23 -2.21 14.24
C THR A 222 -7.59 -1.55 14.02
N THR A 223 -7.75 -0.76 12.95
CA THR A 223 -8.97 0.02 12.67
C THR A 223 -10.26 -0.83 12.67
N ARG A 224 -10.23 -2.05 12.12
CA ARG A 224 -11.39 -2.95 12.17
C ARG A 224 -11.75 -3.38 13.59
N GLY A 225 -10.75 -3.69 14.41
CA GLY A 225 -10.96 -4.07 15.81
C GLY A 225 -11.37 -2.90 16.69
N VAL A 226 -10.80 -1.72 16.46
CA VAL A 226 -11.06 -0.52 17.28
C VAL A 226 -12.36 0.20 16.89
N LEU A 227 -12.68 0.28 15.59
CA LEU A 227 -13.79 1.09 15.07
C LEU A 227 -14.87 0.29 14.33
N GLY A 228 -14.63 -0.98 14.00
CA GLY A 228 -15.55 -1.77 13.15
C GLY A 228 -15.60 -1.31 11.68
N LEU A 229 -14.67 -0.44 11.26
CA LEU A 229 -14.65 0.11 9.89
C LEU A 229 -13.74 -0.71 8.97
N GLY A 230 -14.28 -1.10 7.81
CA GLY A 230 -13.50 -1.69 6.74
C GLY A 230 -14.35 -2.46 5.73
N VAL A 231 -13.72 -2.78 4.60
CA VAL A 231 -14.25 -3.71 3.59
C VAL A 231 -13.15 -4.73 3.29
N PRO A 232 -13.47 -6.03 3.18
CA PRO A 232 -12.53 -7.04 2.69
C PRO A 232 -11.87 -6.64 1.35
N GLN A 233 -10.56 -6.87 1.24
CA GLN A 233 -9.72 -6.16 0.28
C GLN A 233 -10.04 -6.49 -1.19
N VAL A 234 -10.34 -7.75 -1.50
CA VAL A 234 -10.74 -8.17 -2.87
C VAL A 234 -11.97 -7.39 -3.32
N THR A 235 -12.99 -7.31 -2.47
CA THR A 235 -14.21 -6.55 -2.78
C THR A 235 -13.96 -5.05 -2.89
N ALA A 236 -13.12 -4.49 -2.02
CA ALA A 236 -12.77 -3.06 -2.07
C ALA A 236 -12.08 -2.69 -3.39
N ILE A 237 -11.11 -3.51 -3.84
CA ILE A 237 -10.40 -3.30 -5.11
C ILE A 237 -11.39 -3.37 -6.27
N ALA A 238 -12.22 -4.42 -6.34
CA ALA A 238 -13.18 -4.59 -7.42
C ALA A 238 -14.19 -3.43 -7.51
N ASP A 239 -14.70 -2.94 -6.38
CA ASP A 239 -15.62 -1.80 -6.35
C ASP A 239 -14.96 -0.51 -6.86
N CYS A 240 -13.72 -0.24 -6.46
CA CYS A 240 -12.99 0.96 -6.87
C CYS A 240 -12.52 0.86 -8.33
N ALA A 241 -12.15 -0.33 -8.79
CA ALA A 241 -11.85 -0.63 -10.19
C ALA A 241 -13.07 -0.38 -11.09
N ALA A 242 -14.26 -0.82 -10.68
CA ALA A 242 -15.50 -0.52 -11.41
C ALA A 242 -15.76 1.00 -11.50
N ALA A 243 -15.50 1.76 -10.43
CA ALA A 243 -15.60 3.21 -10.44
C ALA A 243 -14.61 3.86 -11.42
N ARG A 244 -13.36 3.40 -11.44
CA ARG A 244 -12.36 3.82 -12.43
C ARG A 244 -12.82 3.55 -13.86
N GLU A 245 -13.39 2.37 -14.16
CA GLU A 245 -13.84 2.07 -15.53
C GLU A 245 -14.95 3.02 -16.00
N VAL A 246 -15.86 3.40 -15.10
CA VAL A 246 -16.89 4.41 -15.42
C VAL A 246 -16.26 5.78 -15.66
N TYR A 247 -15.31 6.19 -14.84
CA TYR A 247 -14.56 7.43 -15.04
C TYR A 247 -13.78 7.43 -16.37
N LEU A 248 -13.10 6.33 -16.70
CA LEU A 248 -12.37 6.17 -17.96
C LEU A 248 -13.30 6.28 -19.17
N LYS A 249 -14.45 5.59 -19.15
CA LYS A 249 -15.43 5.69 -20.24
C LYS A 249 -15.99 7.11 -20.41
N LYS A 250 -16.16 7.85 -19.30
CA LYS A 250 -16.69 9.22 -19.31
C LYS A 250 -15.66 10.25 -19.78
N THR A 251 -14.38 10.05 -19.48
CA THR A 251 -13.35 11.11 -19.63
C THR A 251 -12.20 10.76 -20.57
N GLY A 252 -12.04 9.50 -20.95
CA GLY A 252 -10.87 9.00 -21.66
C GLY A 252 -9.61 8.89 -20.79
N ARG A 253 -9.66 9.28 -19.51
CA ARG A 253 -8.52 9.25 -18.59
C ARG A 253 -8.62 8.07 -17.63
N ARG A 254 -7.54 7.29 -17.52
CA ARG A 254 -7.43 6.21 -16.54
C ARG A 254 -6.79 6.73 -15.26
N VAL A 255 -7.38 6.42 -14.11
CA VAL A 255 -6.80 6.65 -12.78
C VAL A 255 -6.33 5.31 -12.23
N ALA A 256 -5.10 5.22 -11.73
CA ALA A 256 -4.57 3.95 -11.22
C ALA A 256 -5.28 3.52 -9.93
N ILE A 257 -5.57 2.23 -9.78
CA ILE A 257 -6.00 1.63 -8.50
C ILE A 257 -4.80 0.98 -7.83
N ILE A 258 -4.48 1.41 -6.62
CA ILE A 258 -3.35 0.91 -5.84
C ILE A 258 -3.91 0.16 -4.63
N ALA A 259 -3.79 -1.16 -4.61
CA ALA A 259 -4.22 -1.96 -3.47
C ALA A 259 -3.28 -1.72 -2.29
N ASP A 260 -3.77 -1.14 -1.20
CA ASP A 260 -2.98 -0.80 -0.01
C ASP A 260 -3.38 -1.70 1.19
N GLY A 261 -2.51 -2.66 1.48
CA GLY A 261 -2.61 -3.55 2.63
C GLY A 261 -3.42 -4.85 2.40
N GLY A 262 -3.17 -5.83 3.26
CA GLY A 262 -3.83 -7.14 3.23
C GLY A 262 -3.06 -8.24 2.51
N MET A 263 -2.12 -7.89 1.64
CA MET A 263 -1.27 -8.87 0.95
C MET A 263 -0.12 -9.31 1.86
N SER A 264 0.07 -10.62 1.98
CA SER A 264 1.18 -11.22 2.75
C SER A 264 2.09 -12.09 1.88
N THR A 265 1.64 -12.48 0.69
CA THR A 265 2.33 -13.39 -0.22
C THR A 265 2.20 -12.94 -1.67
N GLY A 266 3.05 -13.48 -2.57
CA GLY A 266 2.92 -13.29 -4.02
C GLY A 266 1.55 -13.69 -4.55
N GLY A 267 0.92 -14.73 -3.98
CA GLY A 267 -0.46 -15.12 -4.35
C GLY A 267 -1.50 -14.05 -4.06
N ASP A 268 -1.41 -13.37 -2.91
CA ASP A 268 -2.30 -12.26 -2.56
C ASP A 268 -2.09 -11.07 -3.50
N ILE A 269 -0.83 -10.82 -3.86
CA ILE A 269 -0.45 -9.78 -4.83
C ILE A 269 -1.07 -10.09 -6.18
N CYS A 270 -0.90 -11.30 -6.72
CA CYS A 270 -1.52 -11.69 -7.99
C CYS A 270 -3.04 -11.53 -7.96
N LYS A 271 -3.70 -11.98 -6.89
CA LYS A 271 -5.14 -11.80 -6.71
C LYS A 271 -5.54 -10.33 -6.70
N SER A 272 -4.73 -9.45 -6.10
CA SER A 272 -5.02 -8.01 -6.08
C SER A 272 -5.01 -7.38 -7.48
N PHE A 273 -4.05 -7.75 -8.34
CA PHE A 273 -4.00 -7.31 -9.73
C PHE A 273 -5.20 -7.81 -10.53
N ALA A 274 -5.53 -9.10 -10.42
CA ALA A 274 -6.71 -9.67 -11.08
C ALA A 274 -8.02 -9.01 -10.63
N CYS A 275 -8.11 -8.53 -9.38
CA CYS A 275 -9.29 -7.82 -8.88
C CYS A 275 -9.43 -6.39 -9.43
N GLY A 276 -8.47 -5.89 -10.20
CA GLY A 276 -8.53 -4.55 -10.78
C GLY A 276 -7.46 -3.59 -10.28
N ALA A 277 -6.46 -4.03 -9.50
CA ALA A 277 -5.35 -3.15 -9.13
C ALA A 277 -4.38 -2.93 -10.32
N ASP A 278 -3.87 -1.72 -10.45
CA ASP A 278 -2.78 -1.36 -11.37
C ASP A 278 -1.42 -1.37 -10.64
N ALA A 279 -1.42 -1.26 -9.30
CA ALA A 279 -0.25 -1.42 -8.44
C ALA A 279 -0.60 -1.91 -7.03
N VAL A 280 0.42 -2.28 -6.26
CA VAL A 280 0.27 -2.66 -4.85
C VAL A 280 1.13 -1.79 -3.94
N MET A 281 0.57 -1.39 -2.80
CA MET A 281 1.32 -0.82 -1.68
C MET A 281 1.46 -1.87 -0.58
N VAL A 282 2.70 -2.21 -0.27
CA VAL A 282 3.06 -3.30 0.65
C VAL A 282 3.87 -2.74 1.82
N GLY A 283 3.48 -3.11 3.04
CA GLY A 283 4.20 -2.74 4.27
C GLY A 283 4.98 -3.91 4.85
N SER A 284 4.26 -4.96 5.26
CA SER A 284 4.80 -6.09 6.03
C SER A 284 5.87 -6.90 5.30
N ALA A 285 5.79 -7.08 3.98
CA ALA A 285 6.82 -7.80 3.23
C ALA A 285 8.14 -6.99 3.22
N PHE A 286 8.07 -5.68 2.95
CA PHE A 286 9.26 -4.84 2.92
C PHE A 286 9.83 -4.56 4.32
N ALA A 287 9.01 -4.57 5.36
CA ALA A 287 9.48 -4.53 6.75
C ALA A 287 10.35 -5.76 7.13
N ARG A 288 10.31 -6.84 6.35
CA ARG A 288 11.15 -8.04 6.53
C ARG A 288 12.49 -7.98 5.81
N THR A 289 12.78 -6.90 5.11
CA THR A 289 14.08 -6.70 4.45
C THR A 289 15.16 -6.34 5.47
N SER A 290 16.42 -6.63 5.14
CA SER A 290 17.57 -6.19 5.93
C SER A 290 17.75 -4.66 5.93
N GLU A 291 17.23 -4.00 4.89
CA GLU A 291 17.31 -2.57 4.63
C GLU A 291 16.21 -1.81 5.37
N ALA A 292 15.14 -2.48 5.80
CA ALA A 292 14.04 -1.83 6.50
C ALA A 292 14.53 -1.24 7.84
N PRO A 293 14.22 0.04 8.12
CA PRO A 293 14.69 0.72 9.32
C PRO A 293 14.06 0.16 10.59
N GLY A 294 12.91 -0.52 10.49
CA GLY A 294 12.24 -1.19 11.59
C GLY A 294 12.93 -2.47 12.10
N LYS A 295 13.97 -2.97 11.41
CA LYS A 295 14.77 -4.14 11.82
C LYS A 295 13.93 -5.37 12.19
N GLY A 296 12.97 -5.72 11.32
CA GLY A 296 12.04 -6.82 11.53
C GLY A 296 10.84 -6.48 12.42
N PHE A 297 10.64 -5.20 12.76
CA PHE A 297 9.41 -4.68 13.35
C PHE A 297 8.68 -3.76 12.37
N HIS A 298 7.35 -3.72 12.51
CA HIS A 298 6.47 -2.96 11.64
C HIS A 298 5.38 -2.28 12.47
N TRP A 299 5.10 -1.00 12.22
CA TRP A 299 4.01 -0.27 12.86
C TRP A 299 3.36 0.68 11.86
N GLY A 300 2.07 0.95 12.06
CA GLY A 300 1.26 1.77 11.16
C GLY A 300 1.30 3.26 11.48
N MET A 301 0.94 4.07 10.49
CA MET A 301 0.78 5.53 10.60
C MET A 301 -0.19 5.99 11.70
N ALA A 302 -1.15 5.16 12.07
CA ALA A 302 -2.15 5.48 13.10
C ALA A 302 -1.77 5.02 14.52
N THR A 303 -0.62 4.34 14.68
CA THR A 303 -0.08 3.95 16.00
C THR A 303 0.22 5.16 16.90
N PRO A 304 0.80 6.27 16.41
CA PRO A 304 1.17 7.39 17.28
C PRO A 304 0.01 8.31 17.68
N HIS A 305 -1.24 8.01 17.28
CA HIS A 305 -2.37 8.88 17.60
C HIS A 305 -2.56 8.97 19.13
N ALA A 306 -2.48 10.18 19.69
CA ALA A 306 -2.40 10.39 21.14
C ALA A 306 -3.63 9.87 21.91
N ASN A 307 -4.84 10.12 21.39
CA ASN A 307 -6.07 9.77 22.13
C ASN A 307 -6.57 8.34 21.84
N LEU A 308 -6.54 7.91 20.57
CA LEU A 308 -7.02 6.61 20.14
C LEU A 308 -6.08 6.00 19.09
N PRO A 309 -5.01 5.29 19.52
CA PRO A 309 -4.11 4.59 18.61
C PRO A 309 -4.87 3.50 17.85
N ARG A 310 -4.66 3.45 16.53
CA ARG A 310 -5.34 2.50 15.61
C ARG A 310 -4.36 1.64 14.82
N GLY A 311 -3.19 1.45 15.40
CA GLY A 311 -2.17 0.53 14.91
C GLY A 311 -1.39 -0.07 16.08
N THR A 312 -0.65 -1.13 15.78
CA THR A 312 0.20 -1.82 16.74
C THR A 312 1.57 -2.06 16.13
N ARG A 313 2.60 -2.11 16.97
CA ARG A 313 3.93 -2.54 16.55
C ARG A 313 3.97 -4.07 16.60
N ILE A 314 4.15 -4.68 15.44
CA ILE A 314 4.26 -6.13 15.29
C ILE A 314 5.68 -6.55 14.93
N LYS A 315 6.05 -7.76 15.31
CA LYS A 315 7.29 -8.41 14.86
C LYS A 315 7.00 -9.21 13.59
N VAL A 316 7.70 -8.88 12.51
CA VAL A 316 7.63 -9.58 11.23
C VAL A 316 8.90 -10.40 10.94
N GLY A 317 9.98 -10.12 11.67
CA GLY A 317 11.29 -10.73 11.46
C GLY A 317 12.00 -10.18 10.22
N THR A 318 13.25 -10.58 10.00
CA THR A 318 14.01 -10.27 8.77
C THR A 318 14.24 -11.56 8.02
N THR A 319 13.80 -11.64 6.77
CA THR A 319 13.81 -12.88 5.98
C THR A 319 14.72 -12.83 4.75
N GLY A 320 15.19 -11.65 4.35
CA GLY A 320 16.12 -11.49 3.23
C GLY A 320 16.49 -10.04 2.95
N THR A 321 17.25 -9.81 1.89
CA THR A 321 17.50 -8.46 1.35
C THR A 321 16.28 -7.94 0.58
N LEU A 322 16.26 -6.65 0.27
CA LEU A 322 15.22 -6.07 -0.57
C LEU A 322 15.19 -6.70 -1.96
N GLU A 323 16.36 -6.97 -2.53
CA GLU A 323 16.49 -7.67 -3.82
C GLU A 323 15.92 -9.09 -3.76
N GLU A 324 16.21 -9.86 -2.71
CA GLU A 324 15.67 -11.22 -2.55
C GLU A 324 14.14 -11.23 -2.40
N ILE A 325 13.59 -10.27 -1.65
CA ILE A 325 12.13 -10.17 -1.50
C ILE A 325 11.47 -9.75 -2.82
N LEU A 326 12.09 -8.84 -3.58
CA LEU A 326 11.49 -8.28 -4.80
C LEU A 326 11.68 -9.20 -6.01
N TYR A 327 12.90 -9.66 -6.27
CA TYR A 327 13.31 -10.41 -7.46
C TYR A 327 13.85 -11.82 -7.17
N GLY A 328 14.15 -12.13 -5.92
CA GLY A 328 14.74 -13.42 -5.55
C GLY A 328 16.26 -13.48 -5.74
N PRO A 329 16.84 -14.70 -5.78
CA PRO A 329 16.15 -15.99 -5.69
C PRO A 329 15.46 -16.16 -4.33
N ALA A 330 14.25 -16.73 -4.34
CA ALA A 330 13.54 -17.04 -3.11
C ALA A 330 14.25 -18.19 -2.36
N LYS A 331 14.42 -18.01 -1.05
CA LYS A 331 14.97 -19.00 -0.11
C LYS A 331 13.87 -19.67 0.73
N LEU A 332 12.65 -19.15 0.66
CA LEU A 332 11.47 -19.63 1.35
C LEU A 332 10.42 -20.11 0.34
N ASP A 333 9.60 -21.07 0.74
CA ASP A 333 8.54 -21.69 -0.06
C ASP A 333 7.14 -21.15 0.28
N ASP A 334 7.05 -20.12 1.13
CA ASP A 334 5.80 -19.56 1.66
C ASP A 334 5.25 -18.38 0.84
N GLY A 335 5.89 -18.08 -0.30
CA GLY A 335 5.50 -17.01 -1.21
C GLY A 335 5.78 -15.59 -0.69
N THR A 336 6.61 -15.41 0.34
CA THR A 336 6.96 -14.08 0.86
C THR A 336 8.15 -13.41 0.17
N GLN A 337 8.79 -14.10 -0.78
CA GLN A 337 9.95 -13.62 -1.54
C GLN A 337 9.72 -13.74 -3.05
N ASN A 338 10.56 -13.08 -3.84
CA ASN A 338 10.46 -12.98 -5.29
C ASN A 338 9.05 -12.54 -5.75
N LEU A 339 8.56 -11.42 -5.23
CA LEU A 339 7.21 -10.92 -5.52
C LEU A 339 7.02 -10.57 -7.02
N VAL A 340 8.05 -10.06 -7.69
CA VAL A 340 8.03 -9.78 -9.14
C VAL A 340 7.93 -11.08 -9.92
N GLY A 341 8.75 -12.09 -9.58
CA GLY A 341 8.70 -13.40 -10.21
C GLY A 341 7.36 -14.10 -9.99
N ALA A 342 6.76 -13.97 -8.80
CA ALA A 342 5.41 -14.49 -8.53
C ALA A 342 4.35 -13.85 -9.43
N LEU A 343 4.38 -12.52 -9.59
CA LEU A 343 3.46 -11.80 -10.48
C LEU A 343 3.63 -12.24 -11.94
N ARG A 344 4.87 -12.22 -12.46
CA ARG A 344 5.15 -12.63 -13.85
C ARG A 344 4.78 -14.08 -14.11
N THR A 345 5.10 -14.98 -13.18
CA THR A 345 4.74 -16.39 -13.28
C THR A 345 3.22 -16.57 -13.31
N CYS A 346 2.50 -15.87 -12.44
CA CYS A 346 1.04 -15.91 -12.45
C CYS A 346 0.47 -15.40 -13.78
N MET A 347 0.93 -14.26 -14.28
CA MET A 347 0.53 -13.72 -15.58
C MET A 347 0.80 -14.69 -16.73
N GLY A 348 1.95 -15.36 -16.71
CA GLY A 348 2.27 -16.43 -17.66
C GLY A 348 1.29 -17.60 -17.62
N ASN A 349 0.86 -18.03 -16.44
CA ASN A 349 -0.07 -19.16 -16.29
C ASN A 349 -1.54 -18.80 -16.59
N ILE A 350 -1.91 -17.53 -16.51
CA ILE A 350 -3.26 -17.05 -16.84
C ILE A 350 -3.35 -16.45 -18.25
N GLY A 351 -2.25 -16.46 -19.02
CA GLY A 351 -2.21 -15.98 -20.40
C GLY A 351 -2.29 -14.46 -20.57
N ALA A 352 -1.94 -13.68 -19.53
CA ALA A 352 -2.03 -12.22 -19.56
C ALA A 352 -0.69 -11.57 -19.93
N LYS A 353 -0.66 -10.76 -21.00
CA LYS A 353 0.56 -10.07 -21.46
C LYS A 353 0.85 -8.79 -20.69
N ASN A 354 -0.16 -8.19 -20.08
CA ASN A 354 -0.05 -6.96 -19.31
C ASN A 354 -1.06 -6.92 -18.15
N ILE A 355 -0.91 -5.94 -17.27
CA ILE A 355 -1.78 -5.78 -16.09
C ILE A 355 -3.26 -5.65 -16.47
N GLN A 356 -3.58 -4.97 -17.57
CA GLN A 356 -4.98 -4.78 -18.00
C GLN A 356 -5.61 -6.09 -18.47
N GLU A 357 -4.86 -6.95 -19.16
CA GLU A 357 -5.31 -8.30 -19.50
C GLU A 357 -5.49 -9.17 -18.24
N MET A 358 -4.59 -9.05 -17.27
CA MET A 358 -4.70 -9.77 -15.99
C MET A 358 -5.97 -9.38 -15.21
N GLN A 359 -6.46 -8.15 -15.34
CA GLN A 359 -7.71 -7.70 -14.73
C GLN A 359 -8.97 -8.34 -15.33
N LEU A 360 -8.84 -9.08 -16.44
CA LEU A 360 -9.92 -9.83 -17.10
C LEU A 360 -9.91 -11.32 -16.74
N THR A 361 -8.92 -11.79 -15.98
CA THR A 361 -8.80 -13.19 -15.58
C THR A 361 -10.02 -13.65 -14.77
N GLU A 362 -10.47 -14.88 -15.03
CA GLU A 362 -11.56 -15.47 -14.28
C GLU A 362 -11.15 -15.70 -12.80
N ILE A 363 -12.06 -15.31 -11.90
CA ILE A 363 -11.90 -15.44 -10.45
C ILE A 363 -13.02 -16.32 -9.92
N VAL A 364 -12.66 -17.34 -9.14
CA VAL A 364 -13.61 -18.23 -8.48
C VAL A 364 -13.62 -18.00 -6.96
N ILE A 365 -14.79 -18.20 -6.35
CA ILE A 365 -14.94 -18.20 -4.89
C ILE A 365 -14.48 -19.55 -4.37
N ALA A 366 -13.39 -19.55 -3.61
CA ALA A 366 -12.69 -20.74 -3.13
C ALA A 366 -12.42 -20.64 -1.60
N PRO A 367 -13.46 -20.78 -0.75
CA PRO A 367 -13.34 -20.56 0.70
C PRO A 367 -12.44 -21.60 1.40
N ALA A 368 -12.17 -22.74 0.76
CA ALA A 368 -11.29 -23.79 1.27
C ALA A 368 -9.84 -23.69 0.75
N ILE A 369 -9.48 -22.63 0.01
CA ILE A 369 -8.15 -22.56 -0.64
C ILE A 369 -6.97 -22.59 0.34
N ARG A 370 -7.20 -22.21 1.59
CA ARG A 370 -6.20 -22.29 2.66
C ARG A 370 -6.03 -23.70 3.23
N THR A 371 -7.02 -24.57 3.10
CA THR A 371 -7.08 -25.85 3.83
C THR A 371 -7.11 -27.07 2.93
N GLU A 372 -7.61 -26.97 1.69
CA GLU A 372 -7.72 -28.07 0.75
C GLU A 372 -6.34 -28.69 0.44
N GLY A 373 -6.16 -29.96 0.80
CA GLY A 373 -4.90 -30.69 0.60
C GLY A 373 -3.72 -30.20 1.46
N LYS A 374 -3.93 -29.34 2.46
CA LYS A 374 -2.85 -28.72 3.27
C LYS A 374 -2.61 -29.37 4.63
N LEU A 375 -3.23 -30.51 4.92
CA LEU A 375 -3.12 -31.18 6.22
C LEU A 375 -1.67 -31.42 6.67
N PHE A 376 -0.83 -31.99 5.79
CA PHE A 376 0.58 -32.25 6.12
C PHE A 376 1.39 -30.97 6.30
N GLN A 377 1.13 -29.95 5.48
CA GLN A 377 1.80 -28.65 5.59
C GLN A 377 1.51 -28.00 6.95
N ALA A 378 0.24 -28.01 7.36
CA ALA A 378 -0.18 -27.49 8.67
C ALA A 378 0.38 -28.31 9.84
N ALA A 379 0.38 -29.65 9.73
CA ALA A 379 0.92 -30.52 10.76
C ALA A 379 2.44 -30.34 10.97
N GLN A 380 3.17 -30.01 9.91
CA GLN A 380 4.62 -29.85 9.93
C GLN A 380 5.09 -28.40 10.07
N ARG A 381 4.18 -27.42 10.00
CA ARG A 381 4.50 -25.98 9.95
C ARG A 381 5.47 -25.62 8.81
N VAL A 382 5.04 -25.94 7.59
CA VAL A 382 5.79 -25.68 6.34
C VAL A 382 4.85 -25.15 5.26
N GLY A 383 5.39 -24.48 4.23
CA GLY A 383 4.60 -23.95 3.11
C GLY A 383 3.41 -23.08 3.54
N MET A 384 2.18 -23.46 3.15
CA MET A 384 0.95 -22.73 3.51
C MET A 384 0.48 -22.97 4.95
N GLY A 385 1.07 -23.95 5.65
CA GLY A 385 0.81 -24.26 7.05
C GLY A 385 1.75 -23.59 8.04
N LYS A 386 2.61 -22.67 7.52
CA LYS A 386 3.62 -21.82 8.19
C LYS A 386 4.23 -22.31 9.49
#